data_AF-A0A2N5YTJ0-F1
#
_entry.id   AF-A0A2N5YTJ0-F1
#
_cell.length_a   1.000
_cell.length_b   1.000
_cell.length_c   1.000
_cell.angle_alpha   90.00
_cell.angle_beta   90.00
_cell.angle_gamma   90.00
#
_symmetry.space_group_name_H-M   'P 1'
#
loop_
_entity.id
_entity.type
_entity.pdbx_description
1 polymer ?
#
loop_
_entity_poly.entity_id
_entity_poly.type
_entity_poly.pdbx_seq_one_letter_code
_entity_poly.pdbx_strand_id
1 'polypeptide(L)'
;MEAATRESADVYTKRSMSDTEIVEYNNLNMKSVEFAKAKNKDEFVKTRVLIHEKEFDLFPERHGPKGKQASFRKRYLEFYKAMYEETATDEYFERAYINPPATSTDNLKYTVENGVVKYTFDEAFFTFIDENIKILKDGVETSMNSNALQLHPEYEVVKNSDLMFKMSVGAMAQAFGTDGAEAIFRHLGMEDEMIEITDANIEKMNCVVCNTELDVPEGSKSVMCVECGCKNEVTAGQIACPNCSAPFDPVKENETCPYCSSKIERPKSMHDFMKDKYADAMNTSKPKKKKGLFGRLFG
;
A
#
# COMPACT_ATOMS: atom_id res chain seq x y z
N MET A 1 -0.46 11.95 2.16
CA MET A 1 0.61 12.93 1.87
C MET A 1 1.32 13.36 3.14
N GLU A 2 0.60 13.87 4.15
CA GLU A 2 1.20 14.35 5.41
C GLU A 2 2.09 13.33 6.13
N ALA A 3 1.73 12.04 6.15
CA ALA A 3 2.53 11.01 6.82
C ALA A 3 3.94 10.85 6.22
N ALA A 4 4.04 10.73 4.88
CA ALA A 4 5.32 10.59 4.19
C ALA A 4 6.17 11.89 4.25
N THR A 5 5.53 13.06 4.21
CA THR A 5 6.21 14.35 4.39
C THR A 5 6.77 14.48 5.82
N ARG A 6 5.99 14.08 6.85
CA ARG A 6 6.45 14.07 8.25
C ARG A 6 7.58 13.07 8.47
N GLU A 7 7.46 11.85 7.95
CA GLU A 7 8.53 10.83 8.03
C GLU A 7 9.84 11.35 7.45
N SER A 8 9.77 11.99 6.27
CA SER A 8 10.95 12.61 5.65
C SER A 8 11.56 13.69 6.54
N ALA A 9 10.74 14.56 7.15
CA ALA A 9 11.24 15.57 8.08
C ALA A 9 11.88 14.95 9.34
N ASP A 10 11.26 13.90 9.90
CA ASP A 10 11.71 13.23 11.12
C ASP A 10 13.02 12.46 10.94
N VAL A 11 13.16 11.75 9.81
CA VAL A 11 14.38 11.00 9.45
C VAL A 11 15.58 11.91 9.25
N TYR A 12 15.40 13.17 8.85
CA TYR A 12 16.52 14.10 8.65
C TYR A 12 16.71 15.13 9.78
N THR A 13 16.09 14.95 10.95
CA THR A 13 16.38 15.78 12.12
C THR A 13 17.78 15.52 12.69
N LYS A 14 18.31 16.46 13.48
CA LYS A 14 19.67 16.36 14.10
C LYS A 14 19.92 15.08 14.89
N ARG A 15 18.87 14.46 15.46
CA ARG A 15 18.99 13.19 16.23
C ARG A 15 19.12 11.98 15.31
N SER A 16 18.53 12.07 14.11
CA SER A 16 18.50 11.05 13.08
C SER A 16 19.72 11.14 12.15
N MET A 17 20.28 12.33 11.91
CA MET A 17 21.50 12.49 11.10
C MET A 17 22.76 11.84 11.68
N SER A 18 22.76 11.57 12.99
CA SER A 18 23.82 10.80 13.67
C SER A 18 23.51 9.31 13.79
N ASP A 19 22.32 8.88 13.36
CA ASP A 19 21.96 7.47 13.34
C ASP A 19 22.84 6.72 12.33
N THR A 20 23.32 5.53 12.73
CA THR A 20 24.28 4.79 11.92
C THR A 20 23.66 4.32 10.60
N GLU A 21 22.37 3.99 10.59
CA GLU A 21 21.64 3.55 9.40
C GLU A 21 21.48 4.71 8.40
N ILE A 22 21.22 5.91 8.89
CA ILE A 22 21.09 7.12 8.06
C ILE A 22 22.45 7.55 7.52
N VAL A 23 23.51 7.47 8.33
CA VAL A 23 24.89 7.71 7.87
C VAL A 23 25.27 6.70 6.79
N GLU A 24 24.95 5.42 6.97
CA GLU A 24 25.19 4.38 5.95
C GLU A 24 24.42 4.67 4.66
N TYR A 25 23.13 4.97 4.76
CA TYR A 25 22.29 5.33 3.62
C TYR A 25 22.84 6.53 2.83
N ASN A 26 23.29 7.59 3.54
CA ASN A 26 23.92 8.75 2.92
C ASN A 26 25.26 8.39 2.26
N ASN A 27 26.07 7.54 2.89
CA ASN A 27 27.32 7.05 2.31
C ASN A 27 27.08 6.24 1.03
N LEU A 28 26.03 5.41 0.98
CA LEU A 28 25.64 4.69 -0.23
C LEU A 28 25.24 5.66 -1.35
N ASN A 29 24.46 6.70 -1.03
CA ASN A 29 24.09 7.74 -2.00
C ASN A 29 25.33 8.43 -2.59
N MET A 30 26.28 8.86 -1.76
CA MET A 30 27.54 9.47 -2.21
C MET A 30 28.34 8.51 -3.11
N LYS A 31 28.52 7.25 -2.70
CA LYS A 31 29.22 6.23 -3.51
C LYS A 31 28.53 5.98 -4.84
N SER A 32 27.20 5.96 -4.87
CA SER A 32 26.47 5.78 -6.14
C SER A 32 26.77 6.90 -7.13
N VAL A 33 26.89 8.16 -6.66
CA VAL A 33 27.28 9.30 -7.50
C VAL A 33 28.72 9.15 -7.99
N GLU A 34 29.65 8.71 -7.12
CA GLU A 34 31.04 8.45 -7.50
C GLU A 34 31.13 7.37 -8.59
N PHE A 35 30.42 6.25 -8.43
CA PHE A 35 30.39 5.17 -9.42
C PHE A 35 29.75 5.62 -10.74
N ALA A 36 28.68 6.41 -10.68
CA ALA A 36 28.07 6.98 -11.89
C ALA A 36 29.04 7.91 -12.64
N LYS A 37 29.75 8.80 -11.94
CA LYS A 37 30.76 9.69 -12.53
C LYS A 37 31.95 8.92 -13.11
N ALA A 38 32.31 7.80 -12.50
CA ALA A 38 33.32 6.89 -13.01
C ALA A 38 32.80 5.93 -14.10
N LYS A 39 31.51 6.01 -14.47
CA LYS A 39 30.80 5.09 -15.36
C LYS A 39 30.95 3.62 -14.98
N ASN A 40 31.11 3.34 -13.68
CA ASN A 40 31.18 1.99 -13.15
C ASN A 40 29.76 1.44 -12.93
N LYS A 41 29.17 0.92 -14.01
CA LYS A 41 27.79 0.42 -14.03
C LYS A 41 27.51 -0.63 -12.95
N ASP A 42 28.38 -1.61 -12.80
CA ASP A 42 28.12 -2.76 -11.91
C ASP A 42 28.05 -2.32 -10.45
N GLU A 43 29.01 -1.52 -9.99
CA GLU A 43 28.99 -0.98 -8.62
C GLU A 43 27.88 0.07 -8.44
N PHE A 44 27.54 0.83 -9.48
CA PHE A 44 26.38 1.73 -9.45
C PHE A 44 25.07 0.95 -9.21
N VAL A 45 24.77 -0.06 -10.04
CA VAL A 45 23.55 -0.88 -9.94
C VAL A 45 23.45 -1.52 -8.56
N LYS A 46 24.54 -2.16 -8.11
CA LYS A 46 24.62 -2.80 -6.79
C LYS A 46 24.33 -1.80 -5.66
N THR A 47 24.95 -0.62 -5.72
CA THR A 47 24.75 0.42 -4.71
C THR A 47 23.33 0.97 -4.73
N ARG A 48 22.73 1.19 -5.90
CA ARG A 48 21.33 1.64 -6.04
C ARG A 48 20.34 0.64 -5.46
N VAL A 49 20.56 -0.66 -5.65
CA VAL A 49 19.70 -1.71 -5.04
C VAL A 49 19.81 -1.68 -3.52
N LEU A 50 21.01 -1.52 -2.97
CA LEU A 50 21.21 -1.39 -1.50
C LEU A 50 20.55 -0.12 -0.94
N ILE A 51 20.58 0.99 -1.69
CA ILE A 51 19.86 2.22 -1.32
C ILE A 51 18.37 1.92 -1.20
N HIS A 52 17.74 1.30 -2.20
CA HIS A 52 16.32 0.96 -2.16
C HIS A 52 15.96 -0.05 -1.07
N GLU A 53 16.85 -1.00 -0.77
CA GLU A 53 16.66 -1.91 0.36
C GLU A 53 16.59 -1.14 1.68
N LYS A 54 17.52 -0.21 1.91
CA LYS A 54 17.51 0.68 3.09
C LYS A 54 16.29 1.62 3.10
N GLU A 55 15.81 2.08 1.95
CA GLU A 55 14.61 2.93 1.89
C GLU A 55 13.37 2.22 2.44
N PHE A 56 13.21 0.92 2.20
CA PHE A 56 12.10 0.15 2.78
C PHE A 56 12.12 0.10 4.31
N ASP A 57 13.29 0.26 4.93
CA ASP A 57 13.48 0.24 6.38
C ASP A 57 13.45 1.65 6.99
N LEU A 58 14.07 2.63 6.33
CA LEU A 58 14.18 4.00 6.81
C LEU A 58 12.94 4.85 6.52
N PHE A 59 12.22 4.54 5.43
CA PHE A 59 11.05 5.29 4.98
C PHE A 59 9.84 4.39 4.72
N PRO A 60 9.41 3.56 5.70
CA PRO A 60 8.31 2.63 5.51
C PRO A 60 7.00 3.30 5.07
N GLU A 61 6.75 4.57 5.43
CA GLU A 61 5.53 5.31 5.07
C GLU A 61 5.57 5.91 3.66
N ARG A 62 6.74 5.94 2.99
CA ARG A 62 6.85 6.21 1.54
C ARG A 62 6.38 5.04 0.70
N HIS A 63 6.35 3.84 1.27
CA HIS A 63 5.90 2.64 0.60
C HIS A 63 4.47 2.31 1.02
N GLY A 64 3.66 1.82 0.07
CA GLY A 64 2.35 1.28 0.43
C GLY A 64 2.49 0.10 1.40
N PRO A 65 1.43 -0.31 2.12
CA PRO A 65 1.52 -1.34 3.16
C PRO A 65 2.13 -2.67 2.69
N LYS A 66 1.97 -3.02 1.41
CA LYS A 66 2.62 -4.21 0.81
C LYS A 66 4.15 -4.16 0.90
N GLY A 67 4.73 -2.97 0.94
CA GLY A 67 6.15 -2.72 1.19
C GLY A 67 6.65 -3.30 2.50
N LYS A 68 5.79 -3.63 3.47
CA LYS A 68 6.17 -4.32 4.72
C LYS A 68 6.33 -5.85 4.55
N GLN A 69 5.86 -6.41 3.43
CA GLN A 69 5.99 -7.84 3.15
C GLN A 69 7.35 -8.18 2.51
N ALA A 70 8.10 -9.10 3.11
CA ALA A 70 9.40 -9.53 2.59
C ALA A 70 9.34 -10.06 1.14
N SER A 71 8.27 -10.78 0.76
CA SER A 71 8.08 -11.29 -0.60
C SER A 71 7.82 -10.17 -1.62
N PHE A 72 7.19 -9.08 -1.20
CA PHE A 72 6.98 -7.90 -2.05
C PHE A 72 8.28 -7.13 -2.21
N ARG A 73 8.98 -6.83 -1.09
CA ARG A 73 10.30 -6.17 -1.09
C ARG A 73 11.28 -6.87 -2.03
N LYS A 74 11.41 -8.20 -1.91
CA LYS A 74 12.31 -8.99 -2.76
C LYS A 74 12.02 -8.80 -4.25
N ARG A 75 10.76 -8.93 -4.67
CA ARG A 75 10.36 -8.72 -6.09
C ARG A 75 10.60 -7.29 -6.54
N TYR A 76 10.37 -6.32 -5.66
CA TYR A 76 10.61 -4.90 -5.96
C TYR A 76 12.12 -4.62 -6.15
N LEU A 77 12.99 -5.21 -5.33
CA LEU A 77 14.44 -5.10 -5.49
C LEU A 77 14.95 -5.82 -6.75
N GLU A 78 14.37 -6.97 -7.11
CA GLU A 78 14.63 -7.64 -8.39
C GLU A 78 14.25 -6.75 -9.58
N PHE A 79 13.10 -6.07 -9.52
CA PHE A 79 12.69 -5.06 -10.49
C PHE A 79 13.70 -3.91 -10.58
N TYR A 80 14.08 -3.29 -9.45
CA TYR A 80 15.04 -2.18 -9.46
C TYR A 80 16.38 -2.57 -10.06
N LYS A 81 16.89 -3.76 -9.69
CA LYS A 81 18.13 -4.28 -10.25
C LYS A 81 18.04 -4.37 -11.78
N ALA A 82 17.03 -5.05 -12.30
CA ALA A 82 16.85 -5.21 -13.74
C ALA A 82 16.66 -3.85 -14.44
N MET A 83 15.94 -2.93 -13.81
CA MET A 83 15.70 -1.58 -14.33
C MET A 83 17.02 -0.80 -14.46
N TYR A 84 17.87 -0.81 -13.43
CA TYR A 84 19.17 -0.15 -13.51
C TYR A 84 20.15 -0.87 -14.44
N GLU A 85 20.10 -2.20 -14.53
CA GLU A 85 20.88 -2.95 -15.52
C GLU A 85 20.53 -2.54 -16.95
N GLU A 86 19.26 -2.19 -17.22
CA GLU A 86 18.82 -1.74 -18.53
C GLU A 86 19.13 -0.26 -18.79
N THR A 87 18.91 0.62 -17.82
CA THR A 87 18.97 2.09 -18.03
C THR A 87 20.26 2.77 -17.63
N ALA A 88 21.11 2.16 -16.79
CA ALA A 88 22.39 2.73 -16.39
C ALA A 88 23.43 2.60 -17.52
N THR A 89 23.20 3.34 -18.61
CA THR A 89 24.08 3.45 -19.77
C THR A 89 25.06 4.61 -19.61
N ASP A 90 26.09 4.66 -20.46
CA ASP A 90 27.00 5.81 -20.51
C ASP A 90 26.26 7.13 -20.76
N GLU A 91 25.27 7.12 -21.65
CA GLU A 91 24.44 8.30 -21.94
C GLU A 91 23.64 8.73 -20.71
N TYR A 92 23.08 7.77 -19.97
CA TYR A 92 22.41 8.06 -18.71
C TYR A 92 23.37 8.69 -17.69
N PHE A 93 24.57 8.15 -17.52
CA PHE A 93 25.56 8.72 -16.59
C PHE A 93 26.02 10.12 -17.01
N GLU A 94 26.25 10.33 -18.30
CA GLU A 94 26.58 11.65 -18.84
C GLU A 94 25.48 12.65 -18.53
N ARG A 95 24.23 12.33 -18.86
CA ARG A 95 23.09 13.25 -18.71
C ARG A 95 22.67 13.44 -17.26
N ALA A 96 22.81 12.46 -16.38
CA ALA A 96 22.28 12.55 -15.02
C ALA A 96 23.31 12.95 -13.96
N TYR A 97 24.60 12.65 -14.15
CA TYR A 97 25.61 12.78 -13.09
C TYR A 97 26.86 13.58 -13.48
N ILE A 98 27.25 13.59 -14.76
CA ILE A 98 28.46 14.29 -15.23
C ILE A 98 28.09 15.68 -15.76
N ASN A 99 27.09 15.74 -16.63
CA ASN A 99 26.59 16.94 -17.29
C ASN A 99 25.06 17.06 -17.09
N PRO A 100 24.57 17.13 -15.83
CA PRO A 100 23.15 17.29 -15.58
C PRO A 100 22.62 18.57 -16.22
N PRO A 101 21.39 18.55 -16.77
CA PRO A 101 20.75 19.77 -17.24
C PRO A 101 20.67 20.77 -16.07
N ALA A 102 21.01 22.03 -16.35
CA ALA A 102 20.85 23.09 -15.36
C ALA A 102 19.37 23.18 -14.98
N THR A 103 19.09 23.10 -13.67
CA THR A 103 17.76 23.33 -13.12
C THR A 103 17.67 24.76 -12.59
N SER A 104 16.51 25.39 -12.71
CA SER A 104 16.25 26.74 -12.20
C SER A 104 16.13 26.83 -10.66
N THR A 105 16.69 25.85 -9.92
CA THR A 105 16.64 25.76 -8.45
C THR A 105 17.17 26.99 -7.74
N ASP A 106 18.22 27.62 -8.29
CA ASP A 106 18.87 28.78 -7.67
C ASP A 106 17.99 30.04 -7.67
N ASN A 107 16.92 30.05 -8.46
CA ASN A 107 15.99 31.17 -8.57
C ASN A 107 14.78 31.02 -7.64
N LEU A 108 14.64 29.89 -6.94
CA LEU A 108 13.52 29.65 -6.04
C LEU A 108 13.63 30.55 -4.81
N LYS A 109 12.55 31.28 -4.51
CA LYS A 109 12.43 32.10 -3.30
C LYS A 109 11.66 31.34 -2.24
N TYR A 110 12.15 31.39 -1.01
CA TYR A 110 11.48 30.79 0.13
C TYR A 110 11.82 31.53 1.43
N THR A 111 10.94 31.39 2.42
CA THR A 111 11.20 31.74 3.82
C THR A 111 11.25 30.47 4.66
N VAL A 112 11.83 30.56 5.86
CA VAL A 112 11.79 29.48 6.84
C VAL A 112 11.06 29.99 8.08
N GLU A 113 9.90 29.41 8.37
CA GLU A 113 9.05 29.79 9.49
C GLU A 113 8.85 28.57 10.39
N ASN A 114 9.28 28.67 11.67
CA ASN A 114 9.21 27.56 12.63
C ASN A 114 9.84 26.24 12.13
N GLY A 115 10.91 26.33 11.33
CA GLY A 115 11.59 25.17 10.75
C GLY A 115 10.91 24.58 9.50
N VAL A 116 9.82 25.20 9.01
CA VAL A 116 9.14 24.81 7.79
C VAL A 116 9.54 25.76 6.66
N VAL A 117 9.93 25.21 5.51
CA VAL A 117 10.24 25.98 4.30
C VAL A 117 8.92 26.39 3.63
N LYS A 118 8.75 27.68 3.38
CA LYS A 118 7.60 28.24 2.64
C LYS A 118 8.08 28.85 1.34
N TYR A 119 7.72 28.25 0.22
CA TYR A 119 8.09 28.74 -1.10
C TYR A 119 7.20 29.90 -1.54
N THR A 120 7.79 30.82 -2.30
CA THR A 120 7.03 31.84 -3.04
C THR A 120 6.62 31.25 -4.39
N PHE A 121 5.32 31.17 -4.66
CA PHE A 121 4.79 30.64 -5.93
C PHE A 121 4.78 31.71 -7.04
N ASP A 122 5.98 32.08 -7.51
CA ASP A 122 6.18 33.03 -8.60
C ASP A 122 6.59 32.33 -9.93
N GLU A 123 6.89 33.11 -10.97
CA GLU A 123 7.28 32.60 -12.29
C GLU A 123 8.51 31.69 -12.24
N ALA A 124 9.47 31.96 -11.35
CA ALA A 124 10.66 31.12 -11.19
C ALA A 124 10.28 29.76 -10.61
N PHE A 125 9.37 29.72 -9.63
CA PHE A 125 8.82 28.48 -9.10
C PHE A 125 8.15 27.65 -10.19
N PHE A 126 7.25 28.23 -10.98
CA PHE A 126 6.54 27.47 -12.01
C PHE A 126 7.43 27.05 -13.19
N THR A 127 8.45 27.84 -13.54
CA THR A 127 9.48 27.43 -14.50
C THR A 127 10.22 26.18 -14.03
N PHE A 128 10.60 26.16 -12.74
CA PHE A 128 11.21 24.98 -12.13
C PHE A 128 10.26 23.77 -12.15
N ILE A 129 8.97 23.96 -11.89
CA ILE A 129 7.97 22.88 -12.00
C ILE A 129 7.91 22.34 -13.44
N ASP A 130 7.83 23.21 -14.45
CA ASP A 130 7.77 22.79 -15.86
C ASP A 130 9.02 22.02 -16.30
N GLU A 131 10.20 22.41 -15.81
CA GLU A 131 11.46 21.68 -16.03
C GLU A 131 11.39 20.27 -15.43
N ASN A 132 10.92 20.14 -14.19
CA ASN A 132 10.77 18.83 -13.54
C ASN A 132 9.71 17.96 -14.23
N ILE A 133 8.63 18.55 -14.72
CA ILE A 133 7.60 17.82 -15.47
C ILE A 133 8.16 17.19 -16.74
N LYS A 134 9.09 17.86 -17.44
CA LYS A 134 9.79 17.27 -18.58
C LYS A 134 10.63 16.07 -18.16
N ILE A 135 11.41 16.21 -17.08
CA ILE A 135 12.23 15.12 -16.52
C ILE A 135 11.35 13.92 -16.14
N LEU A 136 10.20 14.15 -15.49
CA LEU A 136 9.25 13.10 -15.12
C LEU A 136 8.66 12.40 -16.35
N LYS A 137 8.29 13.15 -17.40
CA LYS A 137 7.79 12.57 -18.66
C LYS A 137 8.84 11.68 -19.31
N ASP A 138 10.08 12.17 -19.45
CA ASP A 138 11.19 11.40 -20.02
C ASP A 138 11.48 10.13 -19.19
N GLY A 139 11.39 10.24 -17.86
CA GLY A 139 11.56 9.11 -16.95
C GLY A 139 10.46 8.05 -17.07
N VAL A 140 9.20 8.48 -17.19
CA VAL A 140 8.06 7.58 -17.44
C VAL A 140 8.20 6.90 -18.79
N GLU A 141 8.52 7.65 -19.85
CA GLU A 141 8.75 7.08 -21.19
C GLU A 141 9.88 6.04 -21.18
N THR A 142 11.00 6.37 -20.54
CA THR A 142 12.13 5.44 -20.37
C THR A 142 11.69 4.16 -19.65
N SER A 143 10.89 4.29 -18.58
CA SER A 143 10.40 3.15 -17.80
C SER A 143 9.40 2.30 -18.60
N MET A 144 8.52 2.94 -19.37
CA MET A 144 7.52 2.26 -20.21
C MET A 144 8.15 1.47 -21.36
N ASN A 145 9.31 1.91 -21.84
CA ASN A 145 10.08 1.22 -22.88
C ASN A 145 11.04 0.15 -22.33
N SER A 146 11.16 0.02 -21.00
CA SER A 146 12.03 -0.95 -20.37
C SER A 146 11.40 -2.34 -20.30
N ASN A 147 12.18 -3.35 -20.65
CA ASN A 147 11.79 -4.75 -20.48
C ASN A 147 11.70 -5.14 -19.00
N ALA A 148 12.42 -4.45 -18.11
CA ALA A 148 12.35 -4.66 -16.67
C ALA A 148 10.98 -4.31 -16.07
N LEU A 149 10.16 -3.46 -16.71
CA LEU A 149 8.85 -3.04 -16.17
C LEU A 149 7.94 -4.24 -15.86
N GLN A 150 8.02 -5.31 -16.65
CA GLN A 150 7.24 -6.54 -16.43
C GLN A 150 7.58 -7.25 -15.10
N LEU A 151 8.72 -6.94 -14.49
CA LEU A 151 9.14 -7.48 -13.19
C LEU A 151 8.58 -6.67 -12.02
N HIS A 152 8.00 -5.49 -12.26
CA HIS A 152 7.42 -4.68 -11.20
C HIS A 152 6.31 -5.49 -10.50
N PRO A 153 6.30 -5.60 -9.16
CA PRO A 153 5.37 -6.46 -8.44
C PRO A 153 3.89 -6.03 -8.58
N GLU A 154 3.65 -4.84 -9.12
CA GLU A 154 2.34 -4.30 -9.49
C GLU A 154 2.29 -3.87 -10.96
N TYR A 155 2.88 -4.66 -11.87
CA TYR A 155 2.96 -4.39 -13.31
C TYR A 155 1.64 -3.88 -13.92
N GLU A 156 0.51 -4.50 -13.57
CA GLU A 156 -0.81 -4.13 -14.09
C GLU A 156 -1.21 -2.68 -13.79
N VAL A 157 -0.70 -2.11 -12.70
CA VAL A 157 -0.91 -0.70 -12.32
C VAL A 157 0.08 0.19 -13.07
N VAL A 158 1.37 -0.14 -13.01
CA VAL A 158 2.44 0.73 -13.53
C VAL A 158 2.59 0.72 -15.04
N LYS A 159 2.00 -0.25 -15.75
CA LYS A 159 1.94 -0.25 -17.22
C LYS A 159 1.01 0.82 -17.80
N ASN A 160 0.23 1.49 -16.95
CA ASN A 160 -0.53 2.67 -17.35
C ASN A 160 0.38 3.90 -17.21
N SER A 161 0.87 4.41 -18.34
CA SER A 161 1.80 5.55 -18.36
C SER A 161 1.19 6.84 -17.81
N ASP A 162 -0.11 7.09 -18.02
CA ASP A 162 -0.79 8.26 -17.47
C ASP A 162 -0.83 8.19 -15.94
N LEU A 163 -1.23 7.03 -15.40
CA LEU A 163 -1.23 6.80 -13.96
C LEU A 163 0.18 6.92 -13.37
N MET A 164 1.19 6.32 -14.02
CA MET A 164 2.58 6.40 -13.56
C MET A 164 3.10 7.85 -13.55
N PHE A 165 2.77 8.64 -14.58
CA PHE A 165 3.09 10.06 -14.63
C PHE A 165 2.41 10.83 -13.50
N LYS A 166 1.09 10.66 -13.31
CA LYS A 166 0.33 11.31 -12.24
C LYS A 166 0.86 10.95 -10.85
N MET A 167 1.20 9.68 -10.61
CA MET A 167 1.84 9.24 -9.36
C MET A 167 3.19 9.94 -9.15
N SER A 168 3.98 10.12 -10.21
CA SER A 168 5.29 10.79 -10.15
C SER A 168 5.14 12.29 -9.87
N VAL A 169 4.18 12.95 -10.50
CA VAL A 169 3.82 14.36 -10.20
C VAL A 169 3.37 14.48 -8.75
N GLY A 170 2.50 13.57 -8.30
CA GLY A 170 2.04 13.52 -6.92
C GLY A 170 3.19 13.38 -5.93
N ALA A 171 4.15 12.48 -6.18
CA ALA A 171 5.34 12.27 -5.35
C ALA A 171 6.24 13.52 -5.31
N MET A 172 6.48 14.17 -6.45
CA MET A 172 7.23 15.44 -6.53
C MET A 172 6.53 16.55 -5.74
N ALA A 173 5.22 16.69 -5.90
CA ALA A 173 4.43 17.73 -5.24
C ALA A 173 4.50 17.63 -3.70
N GLN A 174 4.60 16.42 -3.13
CA GLN A 174 4.69 16.23 -1.67
C GLN A 174 5.92 16.88 -1.04
N ALA A 175 6.98 17.11 -1.84
CA ALA A 175 8.20 17.79 -1.38
C ALA A 175 7.97 19.28 -1.05
N PHE A 176 6.86 19.88 -1.52
CA PHE A 176 6.54 21.29 -1.34
C PHE A 176 5.46 21.54 -0.27
N GLY A 177 5.06 20.50 0.47
CA GLY A 177 3.95 20.57 1.43
C GLY A 177 2.58 20.75 0.75
N THR A 178 1.53 20.91 1.55
CA THR A 178 0.15 21.01 1.05
C THR A 178 -0.05 22.22 0.14
N ASP A 179 0.31 23.42 0.59
CA ASP A 179 0.15 24.67 -0.18
C ASP A 179 0.90 24.61 -1.52
N GLY A 180 2.12 24.05 -1.51
CA GLY A 180 2.93 23.88 -2.70
C GLY A 180 2.36 22.83 -3.66
N ALA A 181 1.85 21.71 -3.12
CA ALA A 181 1.19 20.70 -3.92
C ALA A 181 -0.06 21.27 -4.63
N GLU A 182 -0.92 22.01 -3.91
CA GLU A 182 -2.08 22.68 -4.50
C GLU A 182 -1.69 23.67 -5.60
N ALA A 183 -0.66 24.49 -5.36
CA ALA A 183 -0.15 25.43 -6.36
C ALA A 183 0.36 24.71 -7.62
N ILE A 184 1.07 23.60 -7.47
CA ILE A 184 1.56 22.75 -8.56
C ILE A 184 0.38 22.16 -9.34
N PHE A 185 -0.59 21.53 -8.67
CA PHE A 185 -1.73 20.92 -9.35
C PHE A 185 -2.57 21.94 -10.12
N ARG A 186 -2.78 23.14 -9.55
CA ARG A 186 -3.43 24.25 -10.26
C ARG A 186 -2.66 24.68 -11.50
N HIS A 187 -1.35 24.89 -11.38
CA HIS A 187 -0.49 25.27 -12.52
C HIS A 187 -0.54 24.24 -13.65
N LEU A 188 -0.60 22.96 -13.30
CA LEU A 188 -0.64 21.85 -14.27
C LEU A 188 -2.04 21.55 -14.80
N GLY A 189 -3.09 22.22 -14.31
CA GLY A 189 -4.48 21.92 -14.67
C GLY A 189 -4.94 20.54 -14.22
N MET A 190 -4.42 20.06 -13.08
CA MET A 190 -4.66 18.74 -12.50
C MET A 190 -5.50 18.82 -11.22
N GLU A 191 -6.26 19.90 -11.01
CA GLU A 191 -7.09 20.10 -9.81
C GLU A 191 -8.15 18.99 -9.66
N ASP A 192 -8.71 18.51 -10.78
CA ASP A 192 -9.71 17.43 -10.81
C ASP A 192 -9.12 16.04 -10.44
N GLU A 193 -7.79 15.91 -10.39
CA GLU A 193 -7.12 14.68 -9.93
C GLU A 193 -6.98 14.64 -8.40
N MET A 194 -7.22 15.76 -7.73
CA MET A 194 -7.27 15.84 -6.27
C MET A 194 -8.69 15.50 -5.80
N ILE A 195 -8.84 14.38 -5.11
CA ILE A 195 -10.07 14.06 -4.41
C ILE A 195 -9.95 14.48 -2.95
N GLU A 196 -10.87 15.30 -2.48
CA GLU A 196 -11.07 15.48 -1.05
C GLU A 196 -11.64 14.17 -0.49
N ILE A 197 -10.89 13.52 0.40
CA ILE A 197 -11.35 12.31 1.05
C ILE A 197 -12.30 12.77 2.15
N THR A 198 -13.61 12.69 1.90
CA THR A 198 -14.61 12.95 2.95
C THR A 198 -14.51 11.88 4.03
N ASP A 199 -14.77 12.24 5.28
CA ASP A 199 -14.87 11.28 6.38
C ASP A 199 -15.86 10.18 6.02
N ALA A 200 -15.37 8.95 5.95
CA ALA A 200 -16.20 7.78 5.72
C ALA A 200 -16.73 7.26 7.06
N ASN A 201 -17.92 6.65 7.05
CA ASN A 201 -18.34 5.82 8.18
C ASN A 201 -17.36 4.66 8.31
N ILE A 202 -16.73 4.52 9.47
CA ILE A 202 -15.71 3.52 9.75
C ILE A 202 -16.28 2.42 10.65
N GLU A 203 -16.21 1.18 10.19
CA GLU A 203 -16.38 -0.03 11.01
C GLU A 203 -15.01 -0.57 11.45
N LYS A 204 -14.98 -1.28 12.58
CA LYS A 204 -13.75 -1.90 13.09
C LYS A 204 -13.72 -3.39 12.73
N MET A 205 -12.59 -3.85 12.20
CA MET A 205 -12.31 -5.29 12.04
C MET A 205 -10.88 -5.60 12.46
N ASN A 206 -10.56 -6.84 12.80
CA ASN A 206 -9.16 -7.22 13.06
C ASN A 206 -8.51 -7.77 11.79
N CYS A 207 -7.23 -7.45 11.59
CA CYS A 207 -6.45 -8.08 10.54
C CYS A 207 -6.35 -9.59 10.76
N VAL A 208 -6.62 -10.39 9.73
CA VAL A 208 -6.60 -11.85 9.83
C VAL A 208 -5.19 -12.44 10.07
N VAL A 209 -4.13 -11.67 9.79
CA VAL A 209 -2.73 -12.12 9.98
C VAL A 209 -2.14 -11.63 11.29
N CYS A 210 -2.16 -10.32 11.56
CA CYS A 210 -1.47 -9.74 12.71
C CYS A 210 -2.41 -9.29 13.84
N ASN A 211 -3.73 -9.44 13.67
CA ASN A 211 -4.76 -9.06 14.64
C ASN A 211 -4.81 -7.57 15.03
N THR A 212 -4.12 -6.70 14.30
CA THR A 212 -4.27 -5.23 14.44
C THR A 212 -5.70 -4.82 14.09
N GLU A 213 -6.30 -3.94 14.89
CA GLU A 213 -7.59 -3.32 14.57
C GLU A 213 -7.46 -2.43 13.32
N LEU A 214 -8.38 -2.60 12.39
CA LEU A 214 -8.42 -1.93 11.10
C LEU A 214 -9.67 -1.06 11.03
N ASP A 215 -9.48 0.13 10.46
CA ASP A 215 -10.57 1.02 10.05
C ASP A 215 -11.08 0.60 8.67
N VAL A 216 -12.35 0.23 8.61
CA VAL A 216 -13.03 -0.26 7.41
C VAL A 216 -14.08 0.76 6.96
N PRO A 217 -13.83 1.50 5.88
CA PRO A 217 -14.85 2.37 5.30
C PRO A 217 -16.08 1.55 4.89
N GLU A 218 -17.27 2.06 5.18
CA GLU A 218 -18.55 1.46 4.79
C GLU A 218 -18.57 1.11 3.29
N GLY A 219 -19.06 -0.09 2.95
CA GLY A 219 -19.12 -0.58 1.58
C GLY A 219 -17.80 -1.12 1.00
N SER A 220 -16.70 -1.10 1.77
CA SER A 220 -15.46 -1.73 1.37
C SER A 220 -15.65 -3.23 1.12
N LYS A 221 -15.09 -3.76 0.03
CA LYS A 221 -15.03 -5.21 -0.23
C LYS A 221 -13.79 -5.86 0.37
N SER A 222 -12.72 -5.08 0.52
CA SER A 222 -11.46 -5.51 1.11
C SER A 222 -10.67 -4.31 1.61
N VAL A 223 -9.87 -4.49 2.66
CA VAL A 223 -8.97 -3.47 3.22
C VAL A 223 -7.55 -4.00 3.39
N MET A 224 -6.55 -3.13 3.25
CA MET A 224 -5.16 -3.48 3.49
C MET A 224 -4.79 -3.16 4.94
N CYS A 225 -4.19 -4.10 5.66
CA CYS A 225 -3.64 -3.82 6.98
C CYS A 225 -2.38 -2.94 6.83
N VAL A 226 -2.39 -1.76 7.44
CA VAL A 226 -1.26 -0.83 7.41
C VAL A 226 -0.04 -1.35 8.16
N GLU A 227 -0.23 -2.24 9.14
CA GLU A 227 0.87 -2.79 9.94
C GLU A 227 1.61 -3.93 9.25
N CYS A 228 0.90 -4.94 8.74
CA CYS A 228 1.54 -6.12 8.13
C CYS A 228 1.46 -6.15 6.59
N GLY A 229 0.71 -5.24 5.99
CA GLY A 229 0.48 -5.20 4.55
C GLY A 229 -0.46 -6.28 4.02
N CYS A 230 -1.10 -7.10 4.87
CA CYS A 230 -2.01 -8.16 4.42
C CYS A 230 -3.33 -7.58 3.88
N LYS A 231 -3.84 -8.14 2.78
CA LYS A 231 -5.18 -7.84 2.26
C LYS A 231 -6.22 -8.64 3.05
N ASN A 232 -7.18 -7.95 3.65
CA ASN A 232 -8.29 -8.53 4.39
C ASN A 232 -9.55 -8.36 3.56
N GLU A 233 -10.24 -9.45 3.25
CA GLU A 233 -11.56 -9.38 2.63
C GLU A 233 -12.58 -8.94 3.69
N VAL A 234 -13.33 -7.89 3.38
CA VAL A 234 -14.42 -7.38 4.21
C VAL A 234 -15.65 -8.19 3.83
N THR A 235 -15.75 -9.39 4.38
CA THR A 235 -16.95 -10.21 4.23
C THR A 235 -17.84 -9.99 5.45
N ALA A 236 -19.14 -9.84 5.20
CA ALA A 236 -20.17 -9.56 6.21
C ALA A 236 -20.38 -10.69 7.25
N GLY A 237 -19.41 -11.60 7.39
CA GLY A 237 -19.55 -12.83 8.18
C GLY A 237 -18.27 -13.29 8.87
N GLN A 238 -17.25 -12.45 9.05
CA GLN A 238 -16.13 -12.83 9.90
C GLN A 238 -16.63 -13.09 11.32
N ILE A 239 -16.58 -14.36 11.74
CA ILE A 239 -16.88 -14.75 13.11
C ILE A 239 -15.57 -15.02 13.84
N ALA A 240 -15.52 -14.65 15.13
CA ALA A 240 -14.43 -15.08 15.98
C ALA A 240 -14.55 -16.58 16.24
N CYS A 241 -13.48 -17.34 16.00
CA CYS A 241 -13.43 -18.74 16.39
C CYS A 241 -13.68 -18.86 17.91
N PRO A 242 -14.64 -19.66 18.39
CA PRO A 242 -14.90 -19.78 19.83
C PRO A 242 -13.75 -20.44 20.60
N ASN A 243 -12.83 -21.12 19.92
CA ASN A 243 -11.68 -21.80 20.54
C ASN A 243 -10.43 -20.93 20.61
N CYS A 244 -10.06 -20.25 19.52
CA CYS A 244 -8.83 -19.46 19.44
C CYS A 244 -9.05 -17.96 19.25
N SER A 245 -10.31 -17.53 19.17
CA SER A 245 -10.74 -16.14 18.91
C SER A 245 -10.30 -15.54 17.58
N ALA A 246 -9.57 -16.29 16.75
CA ALA A 246 -9.12 -15.80 15.45
C ALA A 246 -10.33 -15.52 14.53
N PRO A 247 -10.38 -14.34 13.88
CA PRO A 247 -11.44 -14.01 12.94
C PRO A 247 -11.28 -14.86 11.67
N PHE A 248 -12.36 -15.47 11.20
CA PHE A 248 -12.37 -16.20 9.93
C PHE A 248 -13.74 -16.12 9.26
N ASP A 249 -13.75 -16.28 7.94
CA ASP A 249 -14.97 -16.31 7.14
C ASP A 249 -15.47 -17.77 6.96
N PRO A 250 -16.64 -18.13 7.47
CA PRO A 250 -17.20 -19.47 7.33
C PRO A 250 -17.87 -19.72 5.95
N VAL A 251 -17.81 -18.78 4.99
CA VAL A 251 -18.59 -18.80 3.74
C VAL A 251 -18.03 -19.77 2.68
N LYS A 252 -16.85 -20.36 2.85
CA LYS A 252 -16.30 -21.38 1.92
C LYS A 252 -16.08 -22.73 2.58
N GLU A 253 -17.09 -23.60 2.53
CA GLU A 253 -17.06 -25.08 2.67
C GLU A 253 -16.31 -25.74 3.85
N ASN A 254 -15.60 -24.98 4.69
CA ASN A 254 -14.84 -25.47 5.82
C ASN A 254 -15.58 -25.09 7.10
N GLU A 255 -16.26 -26.08 7.68
CA GLU A 255 -16.71 -26.06 9.09
C GLU A 255 -15.52 -26.07 10.07
N THR A 256 -14.30 -25.75 9.64
CA THR A 256 -13.08 -25.82 10.44
C THR A 256 -12.38 -24.47 10.44
N CYS A 257 -12.00 -24.01 11.63
CA CYS A 257 -11.17 -22.83 11.79
C CYS A 257 -9.81 -23.09 11.12
N PRO A 258 -9.34 -22.24 10.18
CA PRO A 258 -8.07 -22.46 9.49
C PRO A 258 -6.84 -22.34 10.41
N TYR A 259 -7.00 -21.74 11.59
CA TYR A 259 -5.91 -21.46 12.52
C TYR A 259 -5.70 -22.56 13.56
N CYS A 260 -6.78 -23.10 14.14
CA CYS A 260 -6.70 -24.12 15.19
C CYS A 260 -7.39 -25.44 14.82
N SER A 261 -7.91 -25.56 13.59
CA SER A 261 -8.65 -26.71 13.09
C SER A 261 -9.90 -27.08 13.90
N SER A 262 -10.34 -26.23 14.84
CA SER A 262 -11.57 -26.47 15.60
C SER A 262 -12.76 -26.50 14.65
N LYS A 263 -13.63 -27.51 14.80
CA LYS A 263 -14.88 -27.55 14.07
C LYS A 263 -15.82 -26.48 14.61
N ILE A 264 -16.36 -25.63 13.74
CA ILE A 264 -17.26 -24.55 14.09
C ILE A 264 -18.62 -24.85 13.48
N GLU A 265 -19.58 -25.14 14.34
CA GLU A 265 -20.97 -25.23 13.95
C GLU A 265 -21.47 -23.82 13.63
N ARG A 266 -22.01 -23.63 12.41
CA ARG A 266 -22.70 -22.39 12.07
C ARG A 266 -23.82 -22.20 13.09
N PRO A 267 -24.02 -20.99 13.64
CA PRO A 267 -25.23 -20.71 14.40
C PRO A 267 -26.40 -21.01 13.46
N LYS A 268 -27.16 -22.07 13.76
CA LYS A 268 -28.41 -22.39 13.07
C LYS A 268 -29.26 -21.12 13.14
N SER A 269 -29.88 -20.73 12.02
CA SER A 269 -30.84 -19.63 12.08
C SER A 269 -31.87 -19.95 13.18
N MET A 270 -32.43 -18.93 13.84
CA MET A 270 -33.47 -19.18 14.86
C MET A 270 -34.59 -20.05 14.27
N HIS A 271 -34.88 -19.88 12.98
CA HIS A 271 -35.81 -20.73 12.23
C HIS A 271 -35.37 -22.20 12.19
N ASP A 272 -34.11 -22.50 11.89
CA ASP A 272 -33.58 -23.88 11.84
C ASP A 272 -33.50 -24.51 13.24
N PHE A 273 -33.12 -23.73 14.26
CA PHE A 273 -33.14 -24.17 15.65
C PHE A 273 -34.56 -24.54 16.09
N MET A 274 -35.56 -23.71 15.77
CA MET A 274 -36.97 -23.98 16.04
C MET A 274 -37.44 -25.20 15.25
N LYS A 275 -37.08 -25.32 13.97
CA LYS A 275 -37.49 -26.47 13.15
C LYS A 275 -37.01 -27.79 13.73
N ASP A 276 -35.75 -27.87 14.18
CA ASP A 276 -35.20 -29.08 14.82
C ASP A 276 -35.85 -29.36 16.18
N LYS A 277 -36.01 -28.34 17.03
CA LYS A 277 -36.66 -28.48 18.34
C LYS A 277 -38.12 -28.90 18.27
N TYR A 278 -38.85 -28.44 17.26
CA TYR A 278 -40.29 -28.68 17.13
C TYR A 278 -40.65 -29.82 16.17
N ALA A 279 -39.71 -30.32 15.36
CA ALA A 279 -39.91 -31.54 14.55
C ALA A 279 -40.18 -32.77 15.44
N ASP A 280 -39.50 -32.88 16.58
CA ASP A 280 -39.73 -33.95 17.56
C ASP A 280 -41.09 -33.83 18.27
N ALA A 281 -41.56 -32.60 18.50
CA ALA A 281 -42.88 -32.34 19.07
C ALA A 281 -44.03 -32.69 18.11
N MET A 282 -43.83 -32.51 16.80
CA MET A 282 -44.84 -32.90 15.80
C MET A 282 -44.89 -34.41 15.56
N ASN A 283 -43.76 -35.12 15.63
CA ASN A 283 -43.73 -36.58 15.42
C ASN A 283 -44.25 -37.41 16.60
N THR A 284 -44.30 -36.87 17.82
CA THR A 284 -44.81 -37.57 19.02
C THR A 284 -46.34 -37.49 19.18
N SER A 285 -47.02 -36.75 18.31
CA SER A 285 -48.48 -36.53 18.37
C SER A 285 -49.33 -37.54 17.59
N LYS A 286 -48.76 -38.64 17.07
CA LYS A 286 -49.59 -39.68 16.42
C LYS A 286 -50.61 -40.21 17.43
N PRO A 287 -51.92 -40.00 17.22
CA PRO A 287 -52.93 -40.44 18.17
C PRO A 287 -52.88 -41.96 18.27
N LYS A 288 -52.65 -42.49 19.48
CA LYS A 288 -52.83 -43.91 19.76
C LYS A 288 -54.24 -44.28 19.28
N LYS A 289 -54.35 -45.08 18.21
CA LYS A 289 -55.61 -45.68 17.76
C LYS A 289 -56.27 -46.33 18.98
N LYS A 290 -57.33 -45.71 19.51
CA LYS A 290 -58.18 -46.34 20.52
C LYS A 290 -58.71 -47.62 19.89
N LYS A 291 -58.28 -48.78 20.41
CA LYS A 291 -58.92 -50.06 20.08
C LYS A 291 -60.39 -49.92 20.44
N GLY A 292 -61.26 -49.99 19.43
CA GLY A 292 -62.70 -49.91 19.62
C GLY A 292 -63.19 -51.02 20.55
N LEU A 293 -64.10 -50.66 21.44
CA LEU A 293 -64.69 -51.51 22.49
C LEU A 293 -65.57 -52.65 21.94
N PHE A 294 -65.72 -52.79 20.62
CA PHE A 294 -66.59 -53.78 19.97
C PHE A 294 -65.93 -55.14 19.67
N GLY A 295 -64.63 -55.31 19.93
CA GLY A 295 -63.92 -56.57 19.67
C GLY A 295 -64.01 -57.65 20.76
N ARG A 296 -64.88 -57.50 21.77
CA ARG A 296 -64.94 -58.40 22.95
C ARG A 296 -66.25 -59.16 23.15
N LEU A 297 -67.19 -59.09 22.20
CA LEU A 297 -68.47 -59.82 22.31
C LEU A 297 -68.66 -60.95 21.27
N PHE A 298 -67.72 -61.16 20.36
CA PHE A 298 -67.77 -62.28 19.39
C PHE A 298 -66.38 -62.84 19.10
N GLY A 299 -65.72 -63.37 20.13
CA GLY A 299 -64.47 -64.12 20.03
C GLY A 299 -64.30 -65.03 21.22
#